data_AF-A0A7V0Z9P9-F1
#
_entry.id   AF-A0A7V0Z9P9-F1
#
_cell.length_a   1.000
_cell.length_b   1.000
_cell.length_c   1.000
_cell.angle_alpha   90.00
_cell.angle_beta   90.00
_cell.angle_gamma   90.00
#
_symmetry.space_group_name_H-M   'P 1'
#
loop_
_entity.id
_entity.type
_entity.pdbx_description
1 polymer ?
#
loop_
_entity_poly.entity_id
_entity_poly.type
_entity_poly.pdbx_seq_one_letter_code
_entity_poly.pdbx_strand_id
1 'polypeptide(L)' 'MQVNVTARRLEMTPELKTFAEEKVRKITKHLDRVIDAHIVLSAEKYRHAAEVTLTGVDPS' A
#
# COMPACT_ATOMS: atom_id res chain seq x y z
N MET A 1 12.71 2.02 0.92
CA MET A 1 11.33 1.59 0.70
C MET A 1 10.54 2.71 0.04
N GLN A 2 10.27 2.56 -1.25
CA GLN A 2 9.32 3.41 -1.96
C GLN A 2 7.91 2.85 -1.74
N VAL A 3 6.92 3.72 -1.54
CA VAL A 3 5.51 3.32 -1.39
C VAL A 3 4.71 4.04 -2.46
N ASN A 4 4.06 3.27 -3.31
CA ASN A 4 3.21 3.78 -4.39
C ASN A 4 1.75 3.48 -4.04
N VAL A 5 0.87 4.47 -4.16
CA VAL A 5 -0.55 4.32 -3.85
C VAL A 5 -1.38 4.68 -5.09
N THR A 6 -2.19 3.73 -5.53
CA THR A 6 -3.10 3.85 -6.68
C THR A 6 -4.54 3.79 -6.20
N ALA A 7 -5.39 4.69 -6.70
CA ALA A 7 -6.83 4.63 -6.51
C ALA A 7 -7.51 4.11 -7.78
N ARG A 8 -8.45 3.16 -7.65
CA ARG A 8 -9.26 2.63 -8.74
C ARG A 8 -10.74 2.80 -8.43
N ARG A 9 -11.46 3.56 -9.26
CA ARG A 9 -12.89 3.87 -9.08
C ARG A 9 -13.20 4.56 -7.74
N LEU A 10 -12.24 5.29 -7.20
CA LEU A 10 -12.40 6.18 -6.07
C LEU A 10 -11.51 7.41 -6.25
N GLU A 11 -11.86 8.49 -5.57
CA GLU A 11 -11.06 9.71 -5.55
C GLU A 11 -9.98 9.60 -4.46
N MET A 12 -8.73 9.82 -4.84
CA MET A 12 -7.63 9.81 -3.89
C MET A 12 -7.58 11.14 -3.14
N THR A 13 -7.75 11.11 -1.81
CA THR A 13 -7.50 12.28 -0.96
C THR A 13 -6.10 12.23 -0.35
N PRO A 14 -5.51 13.38 0.03
CA PRO A 14 -4.21 13.43 0.70
C PRO A 14 -4.19 12.62 2.02
N GLU A 15 -5.29 12.67 2.78
CA GLU A 15 -5.43 11.98 4.06
C GLU A 15 -5.50 10.47 3.86
N LEU A 16 -6.25 10.01 2.86
CA LEU A 16 -6.36 8.58 2.54
C LEU A 16 -5.02 8.01 2.08
N LYS A 17 -4.29 8.75 1.22
CA LYS A 17 -2.94 8.37 0.79
C LYS A 17 -2.00 8.27 1.99
N THR A 18 -1.97 9.30 2.83
CA THR A 18 -1.10 9.34 4.03
C THR A 18 -1.41 8.18 4.97
N PHE A 19 -2.68 7.93 5.24
CA PHE A 19 -3.12 6.83 6.08
C PHE A 19 -2.69 5.46 5.53
N ALA A 20 -2.86 5.23 4.23
CA ALA A 20 -2.46 3.99 3.58
C ALA A 20 -0.93 3.78 3.67
N GLU A 21 -0.15 4.82 3.39
CA GLU A 21 1.31 4.78 3.50
C GLU A 21 1.78 4.48 4.93
N GLU A 22 1.21 5.15 5.94
CA GLU A 22 1.56 4.91 7.34
C GLU A 22 1.28 3.48 7.80
N LYS A 23 0.13 2.92 7.40
CA LYS A 23 -0.24 1.55 7.75
C LYS A 23 0.71 0.54 7.16
N VAL A 24 1.07 0.68 5.88
CA VAL A 24 2.04 -0.21 5.24
C VAL A 24 3.43 -0.05 5.85
N ARG A 25 3.89 1.18 6.13
CA ARG A 25 5.16 1.41 6.82
C ARG A 25 5.24 0.74 8.19
N LYS A 26 4.12 0.63 8.92
CA LYS A 26 4.09 -0.09 10.21
C LYS A 26 4.26 -1.59 10.01
N ILE A 27 3.63 -2.17 8.99
CA ILE A 27 3.73 -3.61 8.70
C ILE A 27 5.13 -3.96 8.22
N THR A 28 5.71 -3.16 7.32
CA THR A 28 7.03 -3.44 6.75
C THR A 28 8.18 -3.31 7.74
N LYS A 29 8.00 -2.60 8.88
CA LYS A 29 8.98 -2.61 9.98
C LYS A 29 9.22 -4.00 10.59
N HIS A 30 8.28 -4.93 10.43
CA HIS A 30 8.40 -6.30 10.90
C HIS A 30 8.92 -7.25 9.81
N LEU A 31 9.22 -6.74 8.62
CA LEU A 31 9.70 -7.50 7.47
C LEU A 31 11.09 -7.00 7.11
N ASP A 32 12.10 -7.84 7.32
CA ASP A 32 13.51 -7.43 7.29
C ASP A 32 13.97 -6.85 5.94
N ARG A 33 13.31 -7.20 4.82
CA ARG A 33 13.84 -6.98 3.47
C ARG A 33 12.83 -6.49 2.44
N VAL A 34 11.90 -5.61 2.82
CA VAL A 34 10.98 -4.97 1.86
C VAL A 34 11.65 -3.75 1.22
N ILE A 35 11.74 -3.74 -0.11
CA ILE A 35 12.33 -2.64 -0.88
C ILE A 35 11.29 -1.72 -1.52
N ASP A 36 10.13 -2.27 -1.88
CA ASP A 36 9.02 -1.55 -2.50
C ASP A 36 7.68 -2.05 -1.98
N ALA A 37 6.70 -1.15 -1.93
CA ALA A 37 5.32 -1.50 -1.64
C ALA A 37 4.38 -0.78 -2.61
N HIS A 38 3.44 -1.52 -3.17
CA HIS A 38 2.37 -0.99 -4.01
C HIS A 38 1.03 -1.23 -3.34
N ILE A 39 0.25 -0.16 -3.19
CA ILE A 39 -1.08 -0.18 -2.57
C ILE A 39 -2.10 0.16 -3.65
N VAL A 40 -3.11 -0.68 -3.84
CA VAL A 40 -4.27 -0.38 -4.68
C VAL A 40 -5.49 -0.28 -3.80
N LEU A 41 -6.07 0.91 -3.74
CA LEU A 41 -7.35 1.16 -3.08
C LEU A 41 -8.44 1.15 -4.14
N SER A 42 -9.52 0.40 -3.90
CA SER A 42 -10.66 0.39 -4.81
C SER A 42 -12.00 0.37 -4.08
N ALA A 43 -13.00 0.99 -4.71
CA ALA A 43 -14.37 1.03 -4.22
C ALA A 43 -15.32 0.60 -5.35
N GLU A 44 -16.21 -0.34 -5.05
CA GLU A 44 -17.26 -0.81 -5.94
C GLU A 44 -18.57 -0.97 -5.16
N LYS A 45 -19.56 -0.10 -5.45
CA LYS A 45 -20.82 -0.04 -4.71
C LYS A 45 -20.54 0.15 -3.21
N TYR A 46 -20.81 -0.87 -2.40
CA TYR A 46 -20.56 -0.86 -0.95
C TYR A 46 -19.24 -1.52 -0.55
N ARG A 47 -18.53 -2.15 -1.49
CA ARG A 47 -17.29 -2.89 -1.21
C ARG A 47 -16.09 -1.97 -1.34
N HIS A 48 -15.31 -1.91 -0.27
CA HIS A 48 -14.01 -1.24 -0.24
C HIS A 48 -12.93 -2.31 -0.14
N ALA A 49 -11.91 -2.23 -0.99
CA ALA A 49 -10.80 -3.16 -1.02
C ALA A 49 -9.47 -2.41 -0.99
N ALA A 50 -8.51 -2.98 -0.27
CA ALA A 50 -7.13 -2.54 -0.24
C ALA A 50 -6.24 -3.74 -0.55
N GLU A 51 -5.58 -3.71 -1.69
CA GLU A 51 -4.59 -4.71 -2.09
C GLU A 51 -3.20 -4.15 -1.82
N VAL A 52 -2.33 -4.94 -1.18
CA VAL A 52 -0.97 -4.52 -0.85
C VAL A 52 -0.01 -5.57 -1.39
N THR A 53 0.82 -5.16 -2.35
CA THR A 53 1.91 -5.96 -2.90
C THR A 53 3.21 -5.47 -2.30
N LEU A 54 3.94 -6.38 -1.65
CA LEU A 54 5.26 -6.10 -1.08
C LEU A 54 6.31 -6.80 -1.93
N THR A 55 7.33 -6.05 -2.35
CA THR A 55 8.48 -6.61 -3.07
C THR A 55 9.69 -6.56 -2.17
N GLY A 56 10.28 -7.73 -1.94
CA GLY A 56 11.55 -7.89 -1.23
C GLY A 56 12.61 -8.51 -2.11
N VAL A 57 13.86 -8.43 -1.65
CA VAL A 57 15.00 -9.09 -2.29
C VAL A 57 15.50 -10.19 -1.38
N ASP A 58 15.60 -11.40 -1.91
CA ASP A 58 16.33 -12.50 -1.28
C ASP A 58 17.81 -12.40 -1.70
N PRO A 59 18.77 -12.25 -0.77
CA PRO A 59 20.19 -12.08 -1.09
C PRO A 59 20.94 -13.39 -1.35
N SER A 60 20.22 -14.48 -1.67
CA SER A 60 20.82 -15.75 -2.11
C SER A 60 21.63 -15.59 -3.39
#